data_AF-A0A0B2Q5V2-F1
#
_entry.id   AF-A0A0B2Q5V2-F1
#
_cell.length_a   1.000
_cell.length_b   1.000
_cell.length_c   1.000
_cell.angle_alpha   90.00
_cell.angle_beta   90.00
_cell.angle_gamma   90.00
#
_symmetry.space_group_name_H-M   'P 1'
#
loop_
_entity.id
_entity.type
_entity.pdbx_description
1 polymer ?
#
loop_
_entity_poly.entity_id
_entity_poly.type
_entity_poly.pdbx_seq_one_letter_code
_entity_poly.pdbx_strand_id
1 'polypeptide(L)'
;IVSSWLLNSVSKEIVASVIYSVSTAAIWQDLHVRFQQRNGLRVFQLKKEMLNCTQGSSSISSYYNKFKAMWEQLGEYRPVHHCNC
;
A
#
# COMPACT_ATOMS: atom_id res chain seq x y z
N ILE A 1 -14.76 -19.50 10.70
CA ILE A 1 -15.58 -18.46 10.02
C ILE A 1 -14.68 -17.38 9.40
N VAL A 2 -13.81 -16.69 10.16
CA VAL A 2 -12.92 -15.66 9.59
C VAL A 2 -11.93 -16.21 8.55
N SER A 3 -11.40 -17.41 8.76
CA SER A 3 -10.46 -18.06 7.82
C SER A 3 -11.09 -18.27 6.44
N SER A 4 -12.35 -18.72 6.37
CA SER A 4 -13.02 -18.91 5.07
C SER A 4 -13.27 -17.59 4.35
N TRP A 5 -13.54 -16.50 5.08
CA TRP A 5 -13.69 -15.17 4.47
C TRP A 5 -12.38 -14.70 3.85
N LEU A 6 -11.25 -14.85 4.56
CA LEU A 6 -9.94 -14.49 4.03
C LEU A 6 -9.57 -15.33 2.81
N LEU A 7 -9.77 -16.65 2.86
CA LEU A 7 -9.47 -17.56 1.74
C LEU A 7 -10.34 -17.28 0.51
N ASN A 8 -11.61 -16.92 0.71
CA ASN A 8 -12.51 -16.56 -0.39
C ASN A 8 -12.26 -15.15 -0.95
N SER A 9 -11.47 -14.32 -0.27
CA SER A 9 -11.17 -12.94 -0.67
C SER A 9 -9.87 -12.79 -1.46
N VAL A 10 -9.14 -13.90 -1.68
CA VAL A 10 -7.85 -13.91 -2.37
C VAL A 10 -7.85 -14.89 -3.55
N SER A 11 -6.89 -14.76 -4.47
CA SER A 11 -6.80 -15.65 -5.64
C SER A 11 -6.50 -17.10 -5.22
N LYS A 12 -6.91 -18.07 -6.05
CA LYS A 12 -6.68 -19.50 -5.80
C LYS A 12 -5.19 -19.84 -5.60
N GLU A 13 -4.31 -19.13 -6.29
CA GLU A 13 -2.85 -19.25 -6.16
C GLU A 13 -2.38 -18.88 -4.75
N ILE A 14 -2.96 -17.83 -4.16
CA ILE A 14 -2.63 -17.40 -2.80
C ILE A 14 -3.21 -18.36 -1.79
N VAL A 15 -4.46 -18.81 -1.99
CA VAL A 15 -5.10 -19.85 -1.15
C VAL A 15 -4.20 -21.08 -1.06
N ALA A 16 -3.67 -21.58 -2.18
CA ALA A 16 -2.79 -22.74 -2.19
C ALA A 16 -1.55 -22.57 -1.30
N SER A 17 -1.04 -21.34 -1.15
CA SER A 17 0.12 -21.04 -0.29
C SER A 17 -0.21 -20.89 1.20
N VAL A 18 -1.47 -20.62 1.57
CA VAL A 18 -1.86 -20.34 2.98
C VAL A 18 -2.87 -21.33 3.55
N ILE A 19 -3.41 -22.26 2.76
CA ILE A 19 -4.48 -23.19 3.15
C ILE A 19 -4.12 -24.11 4.33
N TYR A 20 -2.83 -24.43 4.51
CA TYR A 20 -2.33 -25.27 5.60
C TYR A 20 -1.87 -24.48 6.83
N SER A 21 -2.15 -23.18 6.90
CA SER A 21 -1.78 -22.35 8.04
C SER A 21 -2.49 -22.80 9.32
N VAL A 22 -1.73 -22.84 10.42
CA VAL A 22 -2.19 -23.36 11.72
C VAL A 22 -3.28 -22.49 12.37
N SER A 23 -3.36 -21.20 12.00
CA SER A 23 -4.36 -20.28 12.54
C SER A 23 -4.76 -19.21 11.53
N THR A 24 -5.95 -18.63 11.73
CA THR A 24 -6.40 -17.44 10.99
C THR A 24 -5.42 -16.27 11.12
N ALA A 25 -4.78 -16.13 12.29
CA ALA A 25 -3.78 -15.09 12.51
C ALA A 25 -2.53 -15.32 11.65
N ALA A 26 -2.11 -16.58 11.45
CA ALA A 26 -1.02 -16.92 10.55
C ALA A 26 -1.38 -16.62 9.07
N ILE A 27 -2.61 -16.94 8.64
CA ILE A 27 -3.11 -16.56 7.31
C ILE A 27 -3.08 -15.04 7.15
N TRP A 28 -3.61 -14.30 8.13
CA TRP A 28 -3.59 -12.85 8.10
C TRP A 28 -2.17 -12.29 8.08
N GLN A 29 -1.25 -12.83 8.87
CA GLN A 29 0.13 -12.36 8.91
C GLN A 29 0.88 -12.62 7.59
N ASP A 30 0.66 -13.77 6.95
CA ASP A 30 1.26 -14.06 5.64
C ASP A 30 0.71 -13.11 4.57
N LEU A 31 -0.62 -12.97 4.51
CA LEU A 31 -1.28 -12.01 3.62
C LEU A 31 -0.80 -10.59 3.90
N HIS A 32 -0.70 -10.22 5.17
CA HIS A 32 -0.18 -8.94 5.60
C HIS A 32 1.25 -8.80 5.08
N VAL A 33 2.23 -9.62 5.44
CA VAL A 33 3.62 -9.49 4.95
C VAL A 33 3.71 -9.46 3.42
N ARG A 34 2.96 -10.34 2.73
CA ARG A 34 2.96 -10.46 1.27
C ARG A 34 2.42 -9.21 0.58
N PHE A 35 1.37 -8.59 1.13
CA PHE A 35 0.74 -7.38 0.58
C PHE A 35 1.13 -6.07 1.30
N GLN A 36 1.86 -6.18 2.41
CA GLN A 36 2.42 -5.09 3.22
C GLN A 36 3.70 -4.55 2.59
N GLN A 37 4.28 -5.24 1.59
CA GLN A 37 5.28 -4.63 0.73
C GLN A 37 4.72 -3.31 0.23
N ARG A 38 5.21 -2.21 0.84
CA ARG A 38 4.74 -0.86 0.61
C ARG A 38 4.56 -0.68 -0.87
N ASN A 39 3.32 -0.63 -1.35
CA ASN A 39 2.96 -0.80 -2.75
C ASN A 39 4.02 -0.15 -3.65
N GLY A 40 5.05 -0.91 -4.06
CA GLY A 40 6.26 -0.29 -4.61
C GLY A 40 5.93 0.39 -5.93
N LEU A 41 5.00 -0.25 -6.65
CA LEU A 41 4.30 0.27 -7.81
C LEU A 41 3.54 1.56 -7.50
N ARG A 42 2.80 1.66 -6.38
CA ARG A 42 2.08 2.89 -6.00
C ARG A 42 3.03 4.01 -5.63
N VAL A 43 4.11 3.72 -4.90
CA VAL A 43 5.18 4.68 -4.58
C VAL A 43 5.82 5.19 -5.87
N PHE A 44 6.12 4.29 -6.81
CA PHE A 44 6.65 4.66 -8.12
C PHE A 44 5.66 5.52 -8.92
N GLN A 45 4.39 5.14 -8.95
CA GLN A 45 3.33 5.90 -9.61
C GLN A 45 3.20 7.30 -9.01
N LEU A 46 3.12 7.43 -7.68
CA LEU A 46 3.06 8.73 -7.00
C LEU A 46 4.27 9.61 -7.33
N LYS A 47 5.48 9.05 -7.28
CA LYS A 47 6.70 9.78 -7.68
C LYS A 47 6.64 10.24 -9.14
N LYS A 48 6.16 9.38 -10.05
CA LYS A 48 5.99 9.71 -11.47
C LYS A 48 4.94 10.80 -11.68
N GLU A 49 3.79 10.71 -10.99
CA GLU A 49 2.74 11.72 -11.01
C GLU A 49 3.24 13.07 -10.51
N MET A 50 4.05 13.08 -9.44
CA MET A 50 4.69 14.29 -8.91
C MET A 50 5.68 14.91 -9.91
N LEU A 51 6.55 14.10 -10.53
CA LEU A 51 7.50 14.57 -11.54
C LEU A 51 6.79 15.17 -12.77
N ASN A 52 5.65 14.60 -13.13
CA ASN A 52 4.82 15.08 -14.24
C ASN A 52 3.85 16.20 -13.84
N CYS A 53 3.84 16.61 -12.55
CA CYS A 53 2.93 17.62 -12.06
C CYS A 53 3.42 19.02 -12.47
N THR A 54 2.76 19.60 -13.47
CA THR A 54 3.00 20.98 -13.93
C THR A 54 1.81 21.86 -13.61
N GLN A 55 2.03 23.17 -13.47
CA GLN A 55 0.94 24.11 -13.17
C GLN A 55 -0.04 24.24 -14.34
N GLY A 56 0.46 24.32 -15.57
CA GLY A 56 -0.37 24.51 -16.77
C GLY A 56 -1.25 25.76 -16.67
N SER A 57 -2.54 25.60 -16.93
CA SER A 57 -3.56 26.65 -16.80
C SER A 57 -4.18 26.73 -15.38
N SER A 58 -3.69 25.93 -14.43
CA SER A 58 -4.23 25.89 -13.06
C SER A 58 -3.79 27.10 -12.25
N SER A 59 -4.62 27.51 -11.28
CA SER A 59 -4.18 28.48 -10.26
C SER A 59 -3.06 27.89 -9.40
N ILE A 60 -2.22 28.76 -8.85
CA ILE A 60 -1.10 28.38 -7.97
C ILE A 60 -1.60 27.55 -6.79
N SER A 61 -2.70 27.98 -6.16
CA SER A 61 -3.29 27.27 -5.02
C SER A 61 -3.77 25.87 -5.39
N SER A 62 -4.40 25.70 -6.56
CA SER A 62 -4.88 24.39 -7.02
C SER A 62 -3.71 23.44 -7.31
N TYR A 63 -2.69 23.94 -8.01
CA TYR A 63 -1.45 23.20 -8.27
C TYR A 63 -0.76 22.76 -6.97
N TYR A 64 -0.56 23.69 -6.04
CA TYR A 64 0.09 23.40 -4.76
C TYR A 64 -0.68 22.36 -3.94
N ASN A 65 -2.01 22.48 -3.86
CA ASN A 65 -2.84 21.52 -3.13
C ASN A 65 -2.74 20.12 -3.73
N LYS A 66 -2.72 20.01 -5.07
CA LYS A 66 -2.52 18.73 -5.76
C LYS A 66 -1.16 18.11 -5.46
N PHE A 67 -0.10 18.92 -5.52
CA PHE A 67 1.25 18.47 -5.18
C PHE A 67 1.35 18.01 -3.72
N LYS A 68 0.80 18.81 -2.79
CA LYS A 68 0.77 18.51 -1.35
C LYS A 68 0.04 17.21 -1.05
N ALA A 69 -1.10 16.97 -1.69
CA ALA A 69 -1.85 15.72 -1.51
C ALA A 69 -1.04 14.48 -1.94
N MET A 70 -0.32 14.54 -3.06
CA MET A 70 0.56 13.45 -3.48
C MET A 70 1.74 13.25 -2.50
N TRP A 71 2.29 14.34 -1.98
CA TRP A 71 3.36 14.30 -0.99
C TRP A 71 2.93 13.66 0.33
N GLU A 72 1.74 14.00 0.84
CA GLU A 72 1.17 13.42 2.05
C GLU A 72 0.88 11.92 1.87
N GLN A 73 0.28 11.53 0.73
CA GLN A 73 0.10 10.11 0.38
C GLN A 73 1.44 9.36 0.35
N LEU A 74 2.49 9.96 -0.23
CA LEU A 74 3.82 9.34 -0.25
C LEU A 74 4.39 9.16 1.17
N GLY A 75 4.04 10.05 2.09
CA GLY A 75 4.40 9.99 3.51
C GLY A 75 3.88 8.75 4.23
N GLU A 76 2.70 8.25 3.85
CA GLU A 76 2.12 7.01 4.40
C GLU A 76 2.96 5.78 4.07
N TYR A 77 3.73 5.84 2.99
CA TYR A 77 4.66 4.78 2.58
C TYR A 77 6.06 4.96 3.17
N ARG A 78 6.26 5.81 4.19
CA ARG A 78 7.55 5.86 4.90
C ARG A 78 7.68 4.68 5.87
N PRO A 79 8.91 4.21 6.13
CA PRO A 79 9.12 3.23 7.20
C PRO A 79 8.72 3.85 8.52
N VAL A 80 7.93 3.12 9.31
CA VAL A 80 7.92 3.36 10.75
C VAL A 80 9.31 2.98 11.23
N HIS A 81 10.14 3.99 11.47
CA HIS A 81 11.43 3.80 12.12
C HIS A 81 11.14 3.35 13.56
N HIS A 82 11.32 2.06 13.82
CA HIS A 82 11.35 1.58 15.20
C HIS A 82 12.72 1.94 15.75
N CYS A 83 12.77 3.00 16.56
CA CYS A 83 13.94 3.28 17.37
C CYS A 83 13.99 2.24 18.50
N ASN A 84 14.94 1.31 18.42
CA ASN A 84 15.37 0.55 19.59
C ASN A 84 16.40 1.43 20.32
N CYS A 85 15.91 2.35 21.15
CA CYS A 85 16.74 3.02 22.15
C CYS A 85 16.79 2.17 23.42
#